data_AF-A0A538RQF8-F1
#
_entry.id   AF-A0A538RQF8-F1
#
_cell.length_a   1.000
_cell.length_b   1.000
_cell.length_c   1.000
_cell.angle_alpha   90.00
_cell.angle_beta   90.00
_cell.angle_gamma   90.00
#
_symmetry.space_group_name_H-M   'P 1'
#
loop_
_entity.id
_entity.type
_entity.pdbx_description
1 polymer ?
#
loop_
_entity_poly.entity_id
_entity_poly.type
_entity_poly.pdbx_seq_one_letter_code
_entity_poly.pdbx_strand_id
1 'polypeptide(L)'
;MSAYDRQSNTDDRRSLYFTDQGWTGGKVFDYAQDGVRQFLIDNALFFLNEYRIDGIRYDEVTVMHYHGGDVFCRDLTSTVRYAKPQAIQIAEYWAWDRAFPVTGVPDGLGFDSALGDGLRDALRAVCRRLLVVRAARFTWTSA
;
A
#
# COMPACT_ATOMS: atom_id res chain seq x y z
N MET A 1 -12.42 7.31 -12.88
CA MET A 1 -11.55 7.68 -14.01
C MET A 1 -12.00 9.04 -14.52
N SER A 2 -11.21 10.11 -14.29
CA SER A 2 -11.60 11.49 -14.66
C SER A 2 -11.36 11.73 -16.16
N ALA A 3 -12.25 12.49 -16.79
CA ALA A 3 -12.28 12.75 -18.24
C ALA A 3 -11.08 13.57 -18.78
N TYR A 4 -10.18 14.06 -17.93
CA TYR A 4 -9.04 14.90 -18.31
C TYR A 4 -7.72 14.14 -18.57
N ASP A 5 -7.68 12.82 -18.35
CA ASP A 5 -6.45 12.01 -18.45
C ASP A 5 -6.16 11.48 -19.88
N ARG A 6 -7.10 11.56 -20.83
CA ARG A 6 -6.89 11.04 -22.18
C ARG A 6 -6.37 12.12 -23.13
N GLN A 7 -5.08 12.06 -23.47
CA GLN A 7 -4.60 12.62 -24.73
C GLN A 7 -5.31 11.91 -25.90
N SER A 8 -5.56 12.63 -27.00
CA SER A 8 -6.27 12.05 -28.13
C SER A 8 -5.51 10.83 -28.65
N ASN A 9 -6.26 9.74 -28.83
CA ASN A 9 -5.91 8.46 -29.48
C ASN A 9 -5.64 7.27 -28.52
N THR A 10 -6.65 6.39 -28.46
CA THR A 10 -6.75 4.91 -28.29
C THR A 10 -5.64 4.03 -27.71
N ASP A 11 -4.52 4.54 -27.22
CA ASP A 11 -3.44 3.76 -26.62
C ASP A 11 -3.37 4.03 -25.11
N ASP A 12 -3.65 3.00 -24.31
CA ASP A 12 -3.58 3.07 -22.84
C ASP A 12 -2.16 3.38 -22.32
N ARG A 13 -1.14 3.30 -23.20
CA ARG A 13 0.25 3.70 -22.92
C ARG A 13 0.52 5.19 -22.93
N ARG A 14 -0.46 6.03 -23.26
CA ARG A 14 -0.32 7.51 -23.32
C ARG A 14 -1.04 8.26 -22.21
N SER A 15 -1.25 7.62 -21.05
CA SER A 15 -1.74 8.36 -19.87
C SER A 15 -0.63 9.25 -19.31
N LEU A 16 -1.02 10.42 -18.84
CA LEU A 16 -0.12 11.36 -18.17
C LEU A 16 0.21 10.95 -16.73
N TYR A 17 -0.57 10.03 -16.15
CA TYR A 17 -0.47 9.66 -14.76
C TYR A 17 -0.27 8.16 -14.54
N PHE A 18 -0.68 7.32 -15.50
CA PHE A 18 -0.78 5.89 -15.31
C PHE A 18 0.00 5.10 -16.35
N THR A 19 0.46 3.92 -15.96
CA THR A 19 0.99 2.91 -16.87
C THR A 19 -0.15 2.19 -17.61
N ASP A 20 0.20 1.31 -18.57
CA ASP A 20 -0.74 0.38 -19.18
C ASP A 20 -1.08 -0.82 -18.28
N GLN A 21 -0.49 -0.89 -17.08
CA GLN A 21 -0.71 -1.98 -16.12
C GLN A 21 -1.88 -1.67 -15.18
N GLY A 22 -2.75 -2.66 -15.02
CA GLY A 22 -3.90 -2.60 -14.13
C GLY A 22 -3.68 -3.38 -12.83
N TRP A 23 -4.27 -2.89 -11.74
CA TRP A 23 -4.38 -3.60 -10.47
C TRP A 23 -5.78 -3.39 -9.87
N THR A 24 -6.47 -4.49 -9.56
CA THR A 24 -7.79 -4.52 -8.88
C THR A 24 -8.82 -3.52 -9.45
N GLY A 25 -8.89 -3.41 -10.78
CA GLY A 25 -9.84 -2.53 -11.48
C GLY A 25 -9.42 -1.06 -11.62
N GLY A 26 -8.24 -0.68 -11.11
CA GLY A 26 -7.57 0.60 -11.38
C GLY A 26 -6.33 0.44 -12.25
N LYS A 27 -5.73 1.57 -12.66
CA LYS A 27 -4.42 1.60 -13.32
C LYS A 27 -3.33 2.00 -12.32
N VAL A 28 -2.13 1.44 -12.48
CA VAL A 28 -0.99 1.77 -11.64
C VAL A 28 -0.38 3.09 -12.09
N PHE A 29 -0.04 3.98 -11.14
CA PHE A 29 0.64 5.24 -11.44
C PHE A 29 2.00 5.00 -12.12
N ASP A 30 2.35 5.87 -13.05
CA ASP A 30 3.67 5.84 -13.70
C ASP A 30 4.70 6.58 -12.85
N TYR A 31 5.34 5.84 -11.94
CA TYR A 31 6.37 6.39 -11.05
C TYR A 31 7.67 6.77 -11.79
N ALA A 32 7.84 6.42 -13.07
CA ALA A 32 8.98 6.89 -13.85
C ALA A 32 8.88 8.39 -14.17
N GLN A 33 7.67 8.95 -14.14
CA GLN A 33 7.43 10.37 -14.43
C GLN A 33 7.60 11.23 -13.17
N ASP A 34 8.56 12.15 -13.21
CA ASP A 34 8.85 13.07 -12.10
C ASP A 34 7.62 13.89 -11.68
N GLY A 35 6.82 14.33 -12.64
CA GLY A 35 5.58 15.07 -12.38
C GLY A 35 4.53 14.26 -11.62
N VAL A 36 4.44 12.95 -11.88
CA VAL A 36 3.53 12.04 -11.16
C VAL A 36 4.01 11.86 -9.72
N ARG A 37 5.31 11.60 -9.52
CA ARG A 37 5.89 11.48 -8.16
C ARG A 37 5.68 12.77 -7.36
N GLN A 38 6.01 13.92 -7.94
CA GLN A 38 5.86 15.22 -7.28
C GLN A 38 4.40 15.50 -6.93
N PHE A 39 3.46 15.26 -7.85
CA PHE A 39 2.03 15.43 -7.59
C PHE A 39 1.55 14.61 -6.38
N LEU A 40 1.98 13.35 -6.28
CA LEU A 40 1.61 12.47 -5.16
C LEU A 40 2.24 12.92 -3.83
N ILE A 41 3.49 13.39 -3.86
CA ILE A 41 4.16 13.97 -2.68
C ILE A 41 3.44 15.25 -2.22
N ASP A 42 3.13 16.15 -3.16
CA ASP A 42 2.41 17.39 -2.87
C ASP A 42 1.02 17.10 -2.31
N ASN A 43 0.35 16.04 -2.77
CA ASN A 43 -0.92 15.61 -2.22
C ASN A 43 -0.81 15.17 -0.75
N ALA A 44 0.23 14.40 -0.40
CA ALA A 44 0.48 14.02 0.99
C ALA A 44 0.77 15.24 1.87
N LEU A 45 1.60 16.18 1.38
CA LEU A 45 1.89 17.43 2.08
C LEU A 45 0.66 18.32 2.24
N PHE A 46 -0.20 18.39 1.23
CA PHE A 46 -1.46 19.13 1.29
C PHE A 46 -2.36 18.63 2.42
N PHE A 47 -2.55 17.33 2.56
CA PHE A 47 -3.35 16.79 3.67
C PHE A 47 -2.70 17.03 5.04
N LEU A 48 -1.37 16.93 5.15
CA LEU A 48 -0.65 17.24 6.38
C LEU A 48 -0.76 18.73 6.76
N ASN A 49 -0.72 19.62 5.79
CA ASN A 49 -0.68 21.07 6.01
C ASN A 49 -2.06 21.68 6.16
N GLU A 50 -3.01 21.33 5.28
CA GLU A 50 -4.34 21.95 5.28
C GLU A 50 -5.31 21.25 6.21
N TYR A 51 -5.27 19.92 6.26
CA TYR A 51 -6.17 19.13 7.11
C TYR A 51 -5.53 18.72 8.42
N ARG A 52 -4.26 19.06 8.63
CA ARG A 52 -3.54 18.90 9.91
C ARG A 52 -3.51 17.47 10.44
N ILE A 53 -3.60 16.47 9.56
CA ILE A 53 -3.57 15.06 9.96
C ILE A 53 -2.23 14.69 10.61
N ASP A 54 -2.26 13.67 11.48
CA ASP A 54 -1.09 13.23 12.27
C ASP A 54 -0.38 12.00 11.69
N GLY A 55 -0.81 11.55 10.52
CA GLY A 55 -0.20 10.41 9.86
C GLY A 55 -0.98 10.00 8.63
N ILE A 56 -0.34 9.16 7.81
CA ILE A 56 -0.90 8.67 6.56
C ILE A 56 -0.70 7.15 6.52
N ARG A 57 -1.78 6.43 6.19
CA ARG A 57 -1.70 5.05 5.73
C ARG A 57 -1.70 5.04 4.21
N TYR A 58 -0.67 4.46 3.62
CA TYR A 58 -0.55 4.28 2.19
C TYR A 58 -1.10 2.90 1.83
N ASP A 59 -2.13 2.91 0.99
CA ASP A 59 -2.77 1.69 0.49
C ASP A 59 -1.89 1.02 -0.56
N GLU A 60 -1.91 -0.32 -0.62
CA GLU A 60 -1.31 -1.09 -1.69
C GLU A 60 0.18 -0.75 -1.97
N VAL A 61 0.98 -0.47 -0.92
CA VAL A 61 2.43 -0.22 -1.06
C VAL A 61 3.15 -1.42 -1.69
N THR A 62 2.62 -2.64 -1.48
CA THR A 62 3.09 -3.85 -2.19
C THR A 62 3.04 -3.68 -3.70
N VAL A 63 1.97 -3.08 -4.22
CA VAL A 63 1.78 -2.83 -5.65
C VAL A 63 2.76 -1.76 -6.09
N MET A 64 2.88 -0.65 -5.34
CA MET A 64 3.89 0.37 -5.65
C MET A 64 5.29 -0.26 -5.80
N HIS A 65 5.69 -1.08 -4.83
CA HIS A 65 6.97 -1.79 -4.83
C HIS A 65 7.16 -2.67 -6.09
N TYR A 66 6.19 -3.54 -6.41
CA TYR A 66 6.29 -4.41 -7.58
C TYR A 66 6.24 -3.70 -8.92
N HIS A 67 5.79 -2.44 -8.94
CA HIS A 67 5.67 -1.63 -10.16
C HIS A 67 6.65 -0.45 -10.21
N GLY A 68 7.83 -0.59 -9.56
CA GLY A 68 8.93 0.38 -9.67
C GLY A 68 8.78 1.64 -8.83
N GLY A 69 7.89 1.61 -7.84
CA GLY A 69 7.60 2.74 -6.94
C GLY A 69 8.60 2.93 -5.80
N ASP A 70 9.67 2.14 -5.70
CA ASP A 70 10.60 2.20 -4.55
C ASP A 70 11.24 3.58 -4.36
N VAL A 71 11.70 4.20 -5.46
CA VAL A 71 12.26 5.57 -5.42
C VAL A 71 11.19 6.56 -4.95
N PHE A 72 9.99 6.47 -5.51
CA PHE A 72 8.86 7.29 -5.08
C PHE A 72 8.55 7.11 -3.58
N CYS A 73 8.48 5.88 -3.07
CA CYS A 73 8.22 5.62 -1.67
C CYS A 73 9.30 6.22 -0.77
N ARG A 74 10.57 6.12 -1.14
CA ARG A 74 11.68 6.73 -0.37
C ARG A 74 11.63 8.25 -0.37
N ASP A 75 11.35 8.87 -1.52
CA ASP A 75 11.22 10.32 -1.65
C ASP A 75 10.03 10.83 -0.84
N LEU A 76 8.90 10.13 -0.91
CA LEU A 76 7.69 10.41 -0.15
C LEU A 76 7.94 10.32 1.36
N THR A 77 8.50 9.21 1.83
CA THR A 77 8.72 9.00 3.27
C THR A 77 9.73 9.98 3.84
N SER A 78 10.78 10.31 3.09
CA SER A 78 11.78 11.30 3.48
C SER A 78 11.19 12.70 3.52
N THR A 79 10.38 13.08 2.53
CA THR A 79 9.79 14.41 2.43
C THR A 79 8.75 14.65 3.53
N VAL A 80 7.84 13.69 3.75
CA VAL A 80 6.85 13.77 4.82
C VAL A 80 7.52 13.85 6.19
N ARG A 81 8.55 13.02 6.43
CA ARG A 81 9.30 13.04 7.68
C ARG A 81 10.03 14.36 7.90
N TYR A 82 10.57 14.97 6.84
CA TYR A 82 11.15 16.31 6.92
C TYR A 82 10.11 17.38 7.25
N ALA A 83 8.94 17.35 6.60
CA ALA A 83 7.89 18.35 6.77
C ALA A 83 7.19 18.28 8.14
N LYS A 84 6.89 17.07 8.65
CA LYS A 84 6.27 16.84 9.95
C LYS A 84 6.86 15.56 10.58
N PRO A 85 7.96 15.64 11.34
CA PRO A 85 8.64 14.47 11.91
C PRO A 85 7.77 13.60 12.82
N GLN A 86 6.68 14.15 13.35
CA GLN A 86 5.73 13.44 14.21
C GLN A 86 4.64 12.71 13.42
N ALA A 87 4.54 12.93 12.10
CA ALA A 87 3.54 12.29 11.26
C ALA A 87 3.89 10.82 11.04
N ILE A 88 3.02 9.91 11.49
CA ILE A 88 3.25 8.46 11.36
C ILE A 88 2.93 8.02 9.93
N GLN A 89 3.83 7.27 9.32
CA GLN A 89 3.69 6.75 7.96
C GLN A 89 3.54 5.22 8.00
N ILE A 90 2.38 4.72 7.57
CA ILE A 90 1.99 3.31 7.68
C ILE A 90 1.85 2.70 6.28
N ALA A 91 2.60 1.64 5.99
CA ALA A 91 2.51 0.92 4.72
C ALA A 91 1.51 -0.26 4.80
N GLU A 92 0.57 -0.32 3.88
CA GLU A 92 -0.08 -1.59 3.54
C GLU A 92 0.85 -2.41 2.64
N TYR A 93 1.58 -3.34 3.26
CA TYR A 93 2.60 -4.14 2.59
C TYR A 93 2.48 -5.63 2.91
N TRP A 94 2.42 -6.45 1.87
CA TRP A 94 2.07 -7.88 1.90
C TRP A 94 3.09 -8.76 1.19
N ALA A 95 4.24 -8.23 0.74
CA ALA A 95 5.29 -9.07 0.16
C ALA A 95 5.93 -9.97 1.24
N TRP A 96 6.75 -10.92 0.77
CA TRP A 96 7.39 -11.89 1.65
C TRP A 96 8.39 -11.23 2.62
N ASP A 97 9.14 -10.22 2.15
CA ASP A 97 10.07 -9.45 2.98
C ASP A 97 9.32 -8.37 3.77
N ARG A 98 8.78 -8.76 4.92
CA ARG A 98 8.01 -7.87 5.79
C ARG A 98 8.86 -6.77 6.43
N ALA A 99 10.19 -6.87 6.42
CA ALA A 99 11.06 -5.85 6.98
C ALA A 99 11.33 -4.71 5.99
N PHE A 100 11.39 -5.02 4.69
CA PHE A 100 11.69 -4.06 3.63
C PHE A 100 10.94 -2.70 3.71
N PRO A 101 9.61 -2.63 3.92
CA PRO A 101 8.91 -1.34 3.96
C PRO A 101 9.34 -0.47 5.15
N VAL A 102 9.71 -1.06 6.28
CA VAL A 102 10.05 -0.34 7.51
C VAL A 102 11.56 -0.15 7.70
N THR A 103 12.38 -0.85 6.91
CA THR A 103 13.81 -0.61 6.85
C THR A 103 14.07 0.83 6.36
N GLY A 104 14.98 1.53 7.03
CA GLY A 104 15.31 2.92 6.73
C GLY A 104 15.89 3.12 5.33
N VAL A 105 15.77 4.34 4.80
CA VAL A 105 16.39 4.74 3.53
C VAL A 105 17.92 4.86 3.72
N PRO A 106 18.77 4.36 2.80
CA PRO A 106 18.44 3.86 1.46
C PRO A 106 18.12 2.37 1.35
N ASP A 107 18.30 1.58 2.42
CA ASP A 107 18.24 0.12 2.37
C ASP A 107 16.80 -0.43 2.25
N GLY A 108 15.79 0.33 2.66
CA GLY A 108 14.36 0.01 2.53
C GLY A 108 13.53 1.17 1.99
N LEU A 109 12.23 1.18 2.33
CA LEU A 109 11.29 2.23 1.91
C LEU A 109 11.09 3.35 2.95
N GLY A 110 11.50 3.11 4.20
CA GLY A 110 11.52 4.12 5.24
C GLY A 110 10.17 4.48 5.86
N PHE A 111 9.15 3.61 5.78
CA PHE A 111 7.89 3.78 6.53
C PHE A 111 8.12 3.51 8.03
N ASP A 112 7.26 4.06 8.90
CA ASP A 112 7.39 3.87 10.35
C ASP A 112 6.78 2.54 10.82
N SER A 113 5.76 2.04 10.10
CA SER A 113 5.17 0.73 10.36
C SER A 113 4.57 0.11 9.10
N ALA A 114 4.30 -1.19 9.15
CA ALA A 114 3.57 -1.91 8.12
C ALA A 114 2.44 -2.75 8.73
N LEU A 115 1.37 -2.97 7.96
CA LEU A 115 0.25 -3.81 8.41
C LEU A 115 0.69 -5.27 8.62
N GLY A 116 0.31 -5.83 9.77
CA GLY A 116 0.55 -7.23 10.13
C GLY A 116 -0.73 -8.07 10.08
N ASP A 117 -0.63 -9.29 9.55
CA ASP A 117 -1.72 -10.27 9.47
C ASP A 117 -1.58 -11.42 10.48
N GLY A 118 -0.45 -11.54 11.18
CA GLY A 118 -0.18 -12.66 12.08
C GLY A 118 -1.27 -12.92 13.11
N LEU A 119 -1.80 -11.86 13.75
CA LEU A 119 -2.91 -12.01 14.70
C LEU A 119 -4.20 -12.51 14.01
N ARG A 120 -4.56 -11.90 12.87
CA ARG A 120 -5.73 -12.29 12.09
C ARG A 120 -5.66 -13.77 11.69
N ASP A 121 -4.48 -14.20 11.24
CA ASP A 121 -4.27 -15.57 10.75
C ASP A 121 -4.22 -16.58 11.89
N ALA A 122 -3.62 -16.22 13.02
CA ALA A 122 -3.65 -17.03 14.24
C ALA A 122 -5.08 -17.23 14.74
N LEU A 123 -5.88 -16.16 14.80
CA LEU A 123 -7.29 -16.25 15.19
C LEU A 123 -8.09 -17.11 14.22
N ARG A 124 -7.91 -16.93 12.90
CA ARG A 124 -8.54 -17.78 11.88
C ARG A 124 -8.14 -19.25 12.02
N ALA A 125 -6.88 -19.53 12.38
CA ALA A 125 -6.42 -20.89 12.61
C ALA A 125 -7.09 -21.53 13.84
N VAL A 126 -7.24 -20.77 14.94
CA VAL A 126 -7.98 -21.23 16.13
C VAL A 126 -9.44 -21.51 15.79
N CYS A 127 -10.14 -20.59 15.13
CA CYS A 127 -11.54 -20.78 14.74
C CYS A 127 -11.73 -22.02 13.84
N ARG A 128 -10.84 -22.22 12.85
CA ARG A 128 -10.87 -23.41 11.98
C ARG A 128 -10.72 -24.71 12.77
N ARG A 129 -9.79 -24.77 13.73
CA ARG A 129 -9.61 -25.94 14.60
C ARG A 129 -10.85 -26.25 15.44
N LEU A 130 -11.48 -25.23 16.03
CA LEU A 130 -12.69 -25.41 16.85
C LEU A 130 -13.89 -25.93 16.04
N LEU A 131 -14.05 -25.46 14.80
CA LEU A 131 -15.12 -25.93 13.92
C LEU A 131 -14.94 -27.41 13.52
N VAL A 132 -13.71 -27.86 13.28
CA VAL A 132 -13.42 -29.28 12.99
C VAL A 132 -13.72 -30.17 14.20
N VAL A 133 -13.32 -29.76 15.41
CA VAL A 133 -13.61 -30.52 16.64
C VAL A 133 -15.11 -30.65 16.91
N ARG A 134 -15.89 -29.61 16.58
CA ARG A 134 -17.35 -29.62 16.76
C ARG A 134 -18.04 -30.56 15.76
N ALA A 135 -17.54 -30.67 14.53
CA ALA A 135 -18.04 -31.62 13.54
C ALA A 135 -17.74 -33.09 13.93
N ALA A 136 -16.55 -33.37 14.45
CA ALA A 136 -16.16 -34.72 14.87
C ALA A 136 -16.91 -35.22 16.12
N ARG A 137 -17.40 -34.32 16.99
CA ARG A 137 -18.23 -34.69 18.15
C ARG A 137 -19.67 -35.06 17.79
N PHE A 138 -20.15 -34.71 16.60
CA PHE A 138 -21.54 -34.97 16.18
C PHE A 138 -21.73 -36.31 15.45
N THR A 139 -20.64 -37.03 15.13
CA THR A 139 -20.70 -38.30 14.40
C THR A 139 -20.73 -39.55 15.29
N TRP A 140 -20.77 -39.40 16.62
CA TRP A 140 -20.66 -40.51 17.58
C TRP A 140 -21.93 -40.83 18.40
N THR A 141 -23.11 -40.34 18.00
CA THR A 141 -24.36 -40.57 18.75
C THR A 141 -25.48 -41.20 17.91
N SER A 142 -25.13 -42.05 16.94
CA SER A 142 -26.11 -42.85 16.17
C SER A 142 -25.74 -44.33 16.23
N ALA A 143 -26.09 -45.00 17.33
CA ALA A 143 -26.14 -46.46 17.46
C ALA A 143 -27.47 -46.84 18.09
#